data_AF-A0A4S8IZE6-F1
#
_entry.id   AF-A0A4S8IZE6-F1
#
_cell.length_a   1.000
_cell.length_b   1.000
_cell.length_c   1.000
_cell.angle_alpha   90.00
_cell.angle_beta   90.00
_cell.angle_gamma   90.00
#
_symmetry.space_group_name_H-M   'P 1'
#
loop_
_entity.id
_entity.type
_entity.pdbx_description
1 polymer ?
#
loop_
_entity_poly.entity_id
_entity_poly.type
_entity_poly.pdbx_seq_one_letter_code
_entity_poly.pdbx_strand_id
1 'polypeptide(L)'
;MYLRKPRASSAEKALSYQEQQTKINEVRCLLGQLAERLPNFCSDASILRYLRARNWDVQKSGKMLKETLKWRLECKPETIRWEDVVHEAETGKIYRANYLDKYGRAVLVMRPGFQNTSSAKGQIKYLVYCMENAILNLAADQEQMVWLIDFQGWTLASTSVKATRETARVLQDYYPERLALGILYNPPRIFESFSKVVKPFVDQKTYKKVKFVYSDDAESQKIMTDLFDINKLESVFGGHNQDGFDFSSYAEQMKEDDKKMSDFLNSGGSVLSKEPSLLSSLQKPEPSTSEALSHGSSDSSSSSDVESPRSLHVKNSNQNLNAPQVNCSDSGAAKSEAQHELMIQMRESA
;
A
#
# COMPACT_ATOMS: atom_id res chain seq x y z
N MET A 1 -31.62 -20.18 32.61
CA MET A 1 -30.88 -19.00 32.15
C MET A 1 -29.42 -19.16 32.50
N TYR A 2 -28.57 -19.55 31.54
CA TYR A 2 -27.12 -19.59 31.73
C TYR A 2 -26.55 -18.23 31.33
N LEU A 3 -26.05 -17.47 32.31
CA LEU A 3 -25.37 -16.20 32.09
C LEU A 3 -24.01 -16.47 31.43
N ARG A 4 -23.92 -16.19 30.14
CA ARG A 4 -22.68 -16.27 29.36
C ARG A 4 -21.81 -15.05 29.74
N LYS A 5 -20.67 -15.28 30.40
CA LYS A 5 -19.67 -14.24 30.68
C LYS A 5 -19.24 -13.54 29.37
N PRO A 6 -19.03 -12.21 29.35
CA PRO A 6 -18.49 -11.52 28.19
C PRO A 6 -17.06 -12.01 27.94
N ARG A 7 -16.77 -12.44 26.71
CA ARG A 7 -15.40 -12.67 26.25
C ARG A 7 -14.64 -11.34 26.35
N ALA A 8 -13.54 -11.34 27.09
CA ALA A 8 -12.62 -10.21 27.13
C ALA A 8 -12.18 -9.87 25.69
N SER A 9 -12.46 -8.64 25.28
CA SER A 9 -11.85 -8.02 24.11
C SER A 9 -10.33 -8.10 24.27
N SER A 10 -9.65 -8.74 23.32
CA SER A 10 -8.19 -8.70 23.20
C SER A 10 -7.78 -7.27 22.85
N ALA A 11 -7.60 -6.43 23.87
CA ALA A 11 -6.86 -5.19 23.72
C ALA A 11 -5.40 -5.57 23.43
N GLU A 12 -4.94 -5.32 22.20
CA GLU A 12 -3.51 -5.43 21.87
C GLU A 12 -2.73 -4.58 22.86
N LYS A 13 -1.91 -5.20 23.70
CA LYS A 13 -1.05 -4.50 24.66
C LYS A 13 -0.06 -3.66 23.84
N ALA A 14 -0.12 -2.34 23.99
CA ALA A 14 0.82 -1.44 23.32
C ALA A 14 2.25 -1.74 23.80
N LEU A 15 3.17 -1.93 22.86
CA LEU A 15 4.60 -2.17 23.15
C LEU A 15 5.20 -0.93 23.81
N SER A 16 6.07 -1.16 24.80
CA SER A 16 6.86 -0.10 25.43
C SER A 16 7.82 0.54 24.43
N TYR A 17 8.23 1.79 24.69
CA TYR A 17 9.18 2.50 23.83
C TYR A 17 10.48 1.70 23.60
N GLN A 18 11.00 1.04 24.62
CA GLN A 18 12.20 0.21 24.52
C GLN A 18 11.99 -0.99 23.59
N GLU A 19 10.86 -1.70 23.69
CA GLU A 19 10.54 -2.82 22.79
C GLU A 19 10.36 -2.35 21.34
N GLN A 20 9.77 -1.16 21.14
CA GLN A 20 9.67 -0.56 19.82
C GLN A 20 11.07 -0.26 19.24
N GLN A 21 11.96 0.35 20.02
CA GLN A 21 13.31 0.68 19.57
C GLN A 21 14.12 -0.56 19.22
N THR A 22 14.02 -1.63 20.02
CA THR A 22 14.66 -2.91 19.73
C THR A 22 14.21 -3.46 18.38
N LYS A 23 12.89 -3.50 18.12
CA LYS A 23 12.34 -3.97 16.84
C LYS A 23 12.74 -3.09 15.67
N ILE A 24 12.80 -1.77 15.86
CA ILE A 24 13.28 -0.83 14.83
C ILE A 24 14.73 -1.16 14.45
N ASN A 25 15.60 -1.35 15.45
CA ASN A 25 17.00 -1.66 15.24
C ASN A 25 17.19 -3.03 14.56
N GLU A 26 16.39 -4.03 14.91
CA GLU A 26 16.40 -5.33 14.23
C GLU A 26 16.00 -5.20 12.75
N VAL A 27 14.91 -4.47 12.43
CA VAL A 27 14.52 -4.22 11.03
C VAL A 27 15.63 -3.46 10.30
N ARG A 28 16.23 -2.45 10.92
CA ARG A 28 17.36 -1.71 10.35
C ARG A 28 18.54 -2.64 10.04
N CYS A 29 18.85 -3.57 10.94
CA CYS A 29 19.89 -4.58 10.72
C CYS A 29 19.56 -5.47 9.51
N LEU A 30 18.30 -5.88 9.33
CA LEU A 30 17.87 -6.68 8.16
C LEU A 30 17.99 -5.92 6.83
N LEU A 31 17.86 -4.59 6.85
CA LEU A 31 18.05 -3.76 5.66
C LEU A 31 19.54 -3.59 5.30
N GLY A 32 20.44 -3.77 6.27
CA GLY A 32 21.88 -3.64 6.08
C GLY A 32 22.27 -2.29 5.47
N GLN A 33 23.11 -2.31 4.44
CA GLN A 33 23.61 -1.10 3.76
C GLN A 33 22.51 -0.22 3.17
N LEU A 34 21.31 -0.75 2.92
CA LEU A 34 20.20 0.05 2.41
C LEU A 34 19.75 1.11 3.42
N ALA A 35 19.81 0.78 4.71
CA ALA A 35 19.40 1.72 5.76
C ALA A 35 20.34 2.93 5.84
N GLU A 36 21.64 2.71 5.64
CA GLU A 36 22.65 3.78 5.64
C GLU A 36 22.57 4.63 4.38
N ARG A 37 22.32 4.01 3.23
CA ARG A 37 22.27 4.70 1.94
C ARG A 37 20.95 5.43 1.72
N LEU A 38 19.86 4.97 2.32
CA LEU A 38 18.51 5.56 2.17
C LEU A 38 17.93 5.98 3.54
N PRO A 39 18.63 6.84 4.31
CA PRO A 39 18.30 7.11 5.71
C PRO A 39 16.90 7.73 5.89
N ASN A 40 16.46 8.55 4.94
CA ASN A 40 15.13 9.18 5.01
C ASN A 40 13.99 8.15 4.89
N PHE A 41 14.19 7.10 4.09
CA PHE A 41 13.22 6.00 3.93
C PHE A 41 13.36 4.92 5.01
N CYS A 42 14.46 4.95 5.78
CA CYS A 42 14.77 3.99 6.85
C CYS A 42 14.83 4.66 8.24
N SER A 43 14.20 5.83 8.38
CA SER A 43 14.04 6.51 9.66
C SER A 43 13.18 5.69 10.63
N ASP A 44 13.27 5.97 11.93
CA ASP A 44 12.48 5.28 12.96
C ASP A 44 10.97 5.37 12.66
N ALA A 45 10.49 6.58 12.30
CA ALA A 45 9.11 6.81 11.87
C ALA A 45 8.72 5.94 10.67
N SER A 46 9.58 5.85 9.66
CA SER A 46 9.35 5.00 8.50
C SER A 46 9.27 3.52 8.88
N ILE A 47 10.26 3.00 9.60
CA ILE A 47 10.29 1.59 10.03
C ILE A 47 9.08 1.24 10.92
N LEU A 48 8.67 2.15 11.81
CA LEU A 48 7.49 1.98 12.67
C LEU A 48 6.22 1.76 11.86
N ARG A 49 6.02 2.45 10.73
CA ARG A 49 4.84 2.21 9.87
C ARG A 49 4.80 0.78 9.34
N TYR A 50 5.93 0.22 8.91
CA TYR A 50 6.01 -1.17 8.44
C TYR A 50 5.80 -2.17 9.59
N LEU A 51 6.37 -1.91 10.77
CA LEU A 51 6.14 -2.71 11.97
C LEU A 51 4.65 -2.75 12.34
N ARG A 52 3.98 -1.60 12.43
CA ARG A 52 2.53 -1.53 12.71
C ARG A 52 1.70 -2.29 11.66
N ALA A 53 2.04 -2.14 10.38
CA ALA A 53 1.37 -2.79 9.25
C ALA A 53 1.58 -4.32 9.20
N ARG A 54 2.60 -4.85 9.88
CA ARG A 54 2.88 -6.29 9.95
C ARG A 54 2.80 -6.83 11.39
N ASN A 55 2.00 -6.17 12.24
CA ASN A 55 1.74 -6.59 13.63
C ASN A 55 3.03 -6.84 14.43
N TRP A 56 4.01 -5.95 14.25
CA TRP A 56 5.31 -5.97 14.93
C TRP A 56 6.19 -7.20 14.62
N ASP A 57 5.89 -7.91 13.53
CA ASP A 57 6.71 -8.97 12.97
C ASP A 57 7.90 -8.37 12.21
N VAL A 58 9.10 -8.50 12.78
CA VAL A 58 10.33 -7.88 12.29
C VAL A 58 10.71 -8.40 10.89
N GLN A 59 10.59 -9.71 10.65
CA GLN A 59 10.96 -10.32 9.37
C GLN A 59 10.01 -9.89 8.25
N LYS A 60 8.69 -9.92 8.50
CA LYS A 60 7.70 -9.45 7.52
C LYS A 60 7.83 -7.95 7.25
N SER A 61 8.14 -7.16 8.27
CA SER A 61 8.34 -5.71 8.16
C SER A 61 9.57 -5.38 7.33
N GLY A 62 10.71 -6.01 7.63
CA GLY A 62 11.96 -5.84 6.88
C GLY A 62 11.80 -6.23 5.41
N LYS A 63 11.15 -7.36 5.14
CA LYS A 63 10.83 -7.80 3.77
C LYS A 63 9.97 -6.76 3.03
N MET A 64 8.88 -6.30 3.64
CA MET A 64 7.98 -5.33 3.02
C MET A 64 8.67 -3.98 2.74
N LEU A 65 9.49 -3.49 3.67
CA LEU A 65 10.26 -2.27 3.49
C LEU A 65 11.31 -2.43 2.38
N LYS A 66 12.05 -3.55 2.35
CA LYS A 66 13.01 -3.84 1.26
C LYS A 66 12.33 -3.84 -0.11
N GLU A 67 11.15 -4.45 -0.24
CA GLU A 67 10.37 -4.42 -1.48
C GLU A 67 9.85 -3.01 -1.83
N THR A 68 9.51 -2.19 -0.83
CA THR A 68 9.18 -0.79 -1.11
C THR A 68 10.38 0.00 -1.62
N LEU A 69 11.57 -0.18 -1.02
CA LEU A 69 12.78 0.51 -1.47
C LEU A 69 13.15 0.13 -2.91
N LYS A 70 13.00 -1.16 -3.27
CA LYS A 70 13.14 -1.62 -4.67
C LYS A 70 12.17 -0.91 -5.59
N TRP A 71 10.88 -0.95 -5.25
CA TRP A 71 9.84 -0.29 -6.03
C TRP A 71 10.11 1.20 -6.21
N ARG A 72 10.58 1.91 -5.17
CA ARG A 72 10.93 3.33 -5.27
C ARG A 72 12.13 3.58 -6.19
N LEU A 73 13.14 2.71 -6.20
CA LEU A 73 14.28 2.83 -7.12
C LEU A 73 13.87 2.62 -8.59
N GLU A 74 12.87 1.76 -8.84
CA GLU A 74 12.34 1.49 -10.17
C GLU A 74 11.34 2.57 -10.63
N CYS A 75 10.37 2.91 -9.78
CA CYS A 75 9.29 3.84 -10.08
C CYS A 75 9.71 5.31 -10.00
N LYS A 76 10.70 5.61 -9.15
CA LYS A 76 11.22 6.96 -8.87
C LYS A 76 10.11 7.99 -8.65
N PRO A 77 9.21 7.76 -7.68
CA PRO A 77 8.01 8.58 -7.54
C PRO A 77 8.32 10.07 -7.29
N GLU A 78 9.46 10.38 -6.66
CA GLU A 78 9.96 11.75 -6.46
C GLU A 78 10.36 12.50 -7.74
N THR A 79 10.43 11.79 -8.88
CA THR A 79 10.78 12.35 -10.20
C THR A 79 9.57 12.62 -11.08
N ILE A 80 8.39 12.15 -10.69
CA ILE A 80 7.14 12.42 -11.42
C ILE A 80 6.83 13.93 -11.29
N ARG A 81 6.49 14.56 -12.41
CA ARG A 81 6.12 15.98 -12.47
C ARG A 81 4.67 16.17 -12.92
N TRP A 82 4.12 17.35 -12.69
CA TRP A 82 2.78 17.72 -13.12
C TRP A 82 2.55 17.42 -14.60
N GLU A 83 3.52 17.74 -15.45
CA GLU A 83 3.45 17.51 -16.90
C GLU A 83 3.32 16.03 -17.28
N ASP A 84 3.80 15.10 -16.44
CA ASP A 84 3.65 13.66 -16.65
C ASP A 84 2.21 13.17 -16.45
N VAL A 85 1.42 13.89 -15.65
CA VAL A 85 0.14 13.40 -15.09
C VAL A 85 -1.03 14.35 -15.30
N VAL A 86 -0.80 15.54 -15.88
CA VAL A 86 -1.81 16.59 -16.08
C VAL A 86 -3.11 16.08 -16.71
N HIS A 87 -3.02 15.21 -17.71
CA HIS A 87 -4.18 14.60 -18.39
C HIS A 87 -5.02 13.71 -17.46
N GLU A 88 -4.42 13.08 -16.45
CA GLU A 88 -5.16 12.30 -15.45
C GLU A 88 -5.89 13.21 -14.45
N ALA A 89 -5.46 14.46 -14.30
CA ALA A 89 -5.97 15.42 -13.32
C ALA A 89 -7.13 16.30 -13.85
N GLU A 90 -7.37 16.34 -15.16
CA GLU A 90 -8.32 17.28 -15.82
C GLU A 90 -9.71 17.32 -15.19
N THR A 91 -10.21 16.17 -14.72
CA THR A 91 -11.54 16.04 -14.12
C THR A 91 -11.52 16.08 -12.59
N GLY A 92 -10.35 16.22 -11.97
CA GLY A 92 -10.15 16.14 -10.52
C GLY A 92 -10.64 14.82 -9.92
N LYS A 93 -10.43 13.70 -10.61
CA LYS A 93 -10.79 12.37 -10.09
C LYS A 93 -10.05 11.98 -8.81
N ILE A 94 -8.86 12.56 -8.60
CA ILE A 94 -8.10 12.53 -7.36
C ILE A 94 -7.43 13.89 -7.24
N TYR A 95 -7.41 14.50 -6.07
CA TYR A 95 -6.63 15.71 -5.81
C TYR A 95 -6.33 15.89 -4.32
N ARG A 96 -5.27 16.63 -4.01
CA ARG A 96 -5.01 17.12 -2.66
C ARG A 96 -5.79 18.42 -2.45
N ALA A 97 -6.62 18.48 -1.41
CA ALA A 97 -7.31 19.71 -1.07
C ALA A 97 -6.33 20.79 -0.57
N ASN A 98 -6.69 22.05 -0.73
CA ASN A 98 -5.91 23.20 -0.23
C ASN A 98 -6.17 23.50 1.27
N TYR A 99 -6.96 22.66 1.94
CA TYR A 99 -7.23 22.74 3.37
C TYR A 99 -6.81 21.45 4.08
N LEU A 100 -6.65 21.57 5.40
CA LEU A 100 -6.38 20.47 6.31
C LEU A 100 -7.64 20.15 7.12
N ASP A 101 -7.68 18.95 7.69
CA ASP A 101 -8.64 18.70 8.77
C ASP A 101 -8.22 19.42 10.07
N LYS A 102 -9.08 19.41 11.09
CA LYS A 102 -8.82 20.07 12.39
C LYS A 102 -7.65 19.46 13.17
N TYR A 103 -7.13 18.30 12.74
CA TYR A 103 -5.97 17.63 13.33
C TYR A 103 -4.68 17.92 12.54
N GLY A 104 -4.73 18.81 11.54
CA GLY A 104 -3.57 19.18 10.73
C GLY A 104 -3.19 18.15 9.66
N ARG A 105 -4.06 17.19 9.36
CA ARG A 105 -3.81 16.15 8.36
C ARG A 105 -4.18 16.65 6.97
N ALA A 106 -3.33 16.32 5.99
CA ALA A 106 -3.63 16.55 4.59
C ALA A 106 -4.90 15.79 4.18
N VAL A 107 -5.69 16.39 3.30
CA VAL A 107 -6.93 15.81 2.79
C VAL A 107 -6.74 15.46 1.32
N LEU A 108 -6.94 14.18 1.00
CA LEU A 108 -6.97 13.68 -0.37
C LEU A 108 -8.42 13.41 -0.76
N VAL A 109 -8.89 14.06 -1.82
CA VAL A 109 -10.22 13.84 -2.37
C VAL A 109 -10.11 12.83 -3.52
N MET A 110 -11.01 11.85 -3.54
CA MET A 110 -11.14 10.86 -4.60
C MET A 110 -12.59 10.84 -5.11
N ARG A 111 -12.76 11.04 -6.41
CA ARG A 111 -14.07 11.12 -7.07
C ARG A 111 -14.14 10.07 -8.18
N PRO A 112 -14.41 8.79 -7.86
CA PRO A 112 -14.38 7.71 -8.85
C PRO A 112 -15.38 7.90 -10.02
N GLY A 113 -16.44 8.70 -9.85
CA GLY A 113 -17.35 9.07 -10.95
C GLY A 113 -16.71 9.95 -12.04
N PHE A 114 -15.57 10.58 -11.75
CA PHE A 114 -14.88 11.52 -12.64
C PHE A 114 -13.74 10.85 -13.43
N GLN A 115 -13.71 9.53 -13.52
CA GLN A 115 -12.68 8.82 -14.30
C GLN A 115 -12.71 9.25 -15.78
N ASN A 116 -11.59 9.79 -16.26
CA ASN A 116 -11.45 10.32 -17.61
C ASN A 116 -10.48 9.54 -18.50
N THR A 117 -9.74 8.59 -17.93
CA THR A 117 -8.75 7.78 -18.68
C THR A 117 -8.99 6.28 -18.48
N SER A 118 -8.41 5.46 -19.35
CA SER A 118 -8.50 3.98 -19.29
C SER A 118 -7.16 3.29 -18.97
N SER A 119 -6.05 4.03 -19.01
CA SER A 119 -4.72 3.49 -18.77
C SER A 119 -4.48 3.26 -17.28
N ALA A 120 -4.50 1.99 -16.84
CA ALA A 120 -4.20 1.64 -15.45
C ALA A 120 -2.80 2.15 -15.02
N LYS A 121 -1.80 2.10 -15.92
CA LYS A 121 -0.46 2.64 -15.64
C LYS A 121 -0.48 4.16 -15.40
N GLY A 122 -1.23 4.91 -16.21
CA GLY A 122 -1.39 6.36 -16.05
C GLY A 122 -2.09 6.71 -14.73
N GLN A 123 -3.18 6.01 -14.44
CA GLN A 123 -3.95 6.16 -13.20
C GLN A 123 -3.11 5.88 -11.96
N ILE A 124 -2.30 4.81 -11.97
CA ILE A 124 -1.41 4.48 -10.86
C ILE A 124 -0.27 5.50 -10.73
N LYS A 125 0.28 5.99 -11.85
CA LYS A 125 1.29 7.08 -11.82
C LYS A 125 0.71 8.33 -11.18
N TYR A 126 -0.52 8.70 -11.53
CA TYR A 126 -1.21 9.86 -10.95
C TYR A 126 -1.56 9.68 -9.47
N LEU A 127 -2.03 8.49 -9.07
CA LEU A 127 -2.25 8.16 -7.66
C LEU A 127 -0.96 8.32 -6.85
N VAL A 128 0.15 7.75 -7.33
CA VAL A 128 1.47 7.86 -6.69
C VAL A 128 1.91 9.32 -6.58
N TYR A 129 1.74 10.10 -7.65
CA TYR A 129 2.02 11.54 -7.63
C TYR A 129 1.20 12.28 -6.56
N CYS A 130 -0.11 12.03 -6.48
CA CYS A 130 -0.97 12.64 -5.46
C CYS A 130 -0.56 12.23 -4.04
N MET A 131 -0.19 10.96 -3.84
CA MET A 131 0.27 10.45 -2.55
C MET A 131 1.57 11.10 -2.09
N GLU A 132 2.57 11.22 -2.97
CA GLU A 132 3.84 11.86 -2.64
C GLU A 132 3.65 13.35 -2.33
N ASN A 133 2.81 14.06 -3.10
CA ASN A 133 2.48 15.46 -2.83
C ASN A 133 1.73 15.64 -1.50
N ALA A 134 0.80 14.74 -1.18
CA ALA A 134 0.14 14.73 0.12
C ALA A 134 1.14 14.49 1.26
N ILE A 135 2.09 13.57 1.10
CA ILE A 135 3.13 13.28 2.10
C ILE A 135 4.09 14.46 2.27
N LEU A 136 4.52 15.09 1.18
CA LEU A 136 5.42 16.24 1.19
C LEU A 136 4.85 17.42 1.99
N ASN A 137 3.51 17.53 2.01
CA ASN A 137 2.79 18.61 2.66
C ASN A 137 2.17 18.22 4.02
N LEU A 138 2.55 17.07 4.59
CA LEU A 138 2.19 16.75 5.97
C LEU A 138 2.97 17.65 6.94
N ALA A 139 2.33 18.06 8.03
CA ALA A 139 3.03 18.67 9.15
C ALA A 139 4.04 17.68 9.76
N ALA A 140 5.09 18.19 10.40
CA ALA A 140 6.21 17.38 10.89
C ALA A 140 5.79 16.29 11.91
N ASP A 141 4.69 16.50 12.61
CA ASP A 141 4.10 15.59 13.59
C ASP A 141 3.03 14.65 12.99
N GLN A 142 2.69 14.80 11.71
CA GLN A 142 1.66 14.03 11.03
C GLN A 142 2.26 12.98 10.08
N GLU A 143 1.85 11.73 10.25
CA GLU A 143 2.26 10.63 9.34
C GLU A 143 1.16 10.21 8.37
N GLN A 144 -0.08 10.67 8.61
CA GLN A 144 -1.29 10.15 8.00
C GLN A 144 -2.14 11.26 7.37
N MET A 145 -2.96 10.87 6.41
CA MET A 145 -3.88 11.75 5.68
C MET A 145 -5.32 11.24 5.79
N VAL A 146 -6.27 12.14 5.55
CA VAL A 146 -7.70 11.82 5.45
C VAL A 146 -8.08 11.67 3.98
N TRP A 147 -8.89 10.67 3.67
CA TRP A 147 -9.45 10.46 2.35
C TRP A 147 -10.93 10.86 2.36
N LEU A 148 -11.32 11.78 1.50
CA LEU A 148 -12.72 12.10 1.21
C LEU A 148 -13.09 11.46 -0.13
N ILE A 149 -14.07 10.57 -0.13
CA ILE A 149 -14.50 9.83 -1.31
C ILE A 149 -15.90 10.28 -1.68
N ASP A 150 -16.01 10.95 -2.83
CA ASP A 150 -17.25 11.45 -3.40
C ASP A 150 -17.74 10.52 -4.52
N PHE A 151 -18.97 10.02 -4.37
CA PHE A 151 -19.59 9.12 -5.34
C PHE A 151 -20.49 9.83 -6.36
N GLN A 152 -20.44 11.16 -6.46
CA GLN A 152 -21.14 11.89 -7.51
C GLN A 152 -20.73 11.38 -8.90
N GLY A 153 -21.73 11.10 -9.74
CA GLY A 153 -21.52 10.57 -11.09
C GLY A 153 -20.94 9.14 -11.13
N TRP A 154 -20.81 8.47 -9.98
CA TRP A 154 -20.29 7.11 -9.95
C TRP A 154 -21.28 6.12 -10.57
N THR A 155 -20.75 5.27 -11.44
CA THR A 155 -21.44 4.09 -11.97
C THR A 155 -20.50 2.88 -11.88
N LEU A 156 -21.04 1.67 -12.05
CA LEU A 156 -20.20 0.46 -12.14
C LEU A 156 -19.13 0.58 -13.24
N ALA A 157 -19.46 1.23 -14.36
CA ALA A 157 -18.54 1.41 -15.48
C ALA A 157 -17.38 2.38 -15.14
N SER A 158 -17.60 3.30 -14.18
CA SER A 158 -16.59 4.27 -13.74
C SER A 158 -15.42 3.61 -12.98
N THR A 159 -15.58 2.35 -12.51
CA THR A 159 -14.59 1.66 -11.68
C THR A 159 -14.09 0.37 -12.34
N SER A 160 -12.91 0.44 -12.96
CA SER A 160 -12.22 -0.76 -13.46
C SER A 160 -11.73 -1.63 -12.30
N VAL A 161 -12.19 -2.89 -12.22
CA VAL A 161 -11.73 -3.88 -11.23
C VAL A 161 -10.20 -4.01 -11.23
N LYS A 162 -9.59 -3.94 -12.42
CA LYS A 162 -8.12 -4.00 -12.55
C LYS A 162 -7.47 -2.78 -11.89
N ALA A 163 -7.94 -1.58 -12.19
CA ALA A 163 -7.40 -0.35 -11.63
C ALA A 163 -7.59 -0.27 -10.11
N THR A 164 -8.77 -0.69 -9.60
CA THR A 164 -9.05 -0.77 -8.16
C THR A 164 -8.11 -1.73 -7.46
N ARG A 165 -7.86 -2.91 -8.04
CA ARG A 165 -6.94 -3.90 -7.49
C ARG A 165 -5.50 -3.41 -7.48
N GLU A 166 -5.05 -2.77 -8.56
CA GLU A 166 -3.70 -2.19 -8.65
C GLU A 166 -3.55 -1.03 -7.64
N THR A 167 -4.57 -0.19 -7.49
CA THR A 167 -4.62 0.90 -6.49
C THR A 167 -4.48 0.34 -5.07
N ALA A 168 -5.32 -0.64 -4.72
CA ALA A 168 -5.28 -1.28 -3.40
C ALA A 168 -3.90 -1.89 -3.13
N ARG A 169 -3.31 -2.58 -4.11
CA ARG A 169 -1.97 -3.16 -4.00
C ARG A 169 -0.92 -2.09 -3.74
N VAL A 170 -0.89 -1.01 -4.52
CA VAL A 170 0.09 0.07 -4.34
C VAL A 170 0.00 0.69 -2.94
N LEU A 171 -1.22 0.98 -2.48
CA LEU A 171 -1.42 1.56 -1.15
C LEU A 171 -1.02 0.60 -0.03
N GLN A 172 -1.37 -0.68 -0.14
CA GLN A 172 -1.07 -1.70 0.87
C GLN A 172 0.40 -2.11 0.92
N ASP A 173 1.07 -2.19 -0.23
CA ASP A 173 2.44 -2.69 -0.33
C ASP A 173 3.47 -1.57 -0.07
N TYR A 174 3.19 -0.35 -0.52
CA TYR A 174 4.20 0.73 -0.57
C TYR A 174 3.88 1.96 0.29
N TYR A 175 2.64 2.12 0.75
CA TYR A 175 2.23 3.24 1.62
C TYR A 175 1.56 2.78 2.93
N PRO A 176 2.18 1.86 3.70
CA PRO A 176 1.59 1.37 4.93
C PRO A 176 1.34 2.49 5.93
N GLU A 177 0.23 2.37 6.68
CA GLU A 177 -0.16 3.27 7.76
C GLU A 177 -0.29 4.76 7.37
N ARG A 178 -0.49 5.08 6.08
CA ARG A 178 -0.75 6.46 5.63
C ARG A 178 -2.21 6.91 5.75
N LEU A 179 -3.17 5.98 5.82
CA LEU A 179 -4.58 6.32 6.00
C LEU A 179 -4.87 6.57 7.49
N ALA A 180 -5.31 7.78 7.82
CA ALA A 180 -5.86 8.12 9.13
C ALA A 180 -7.35 7.77 9.21
N LEU A 181 -8.11 8.26 8.22
CA LEU A 181 -9.54 8.08 8.09
C LEU A 181 -9.94 8.11 6.61
N GLY A 182 -10.86 7.22 6.22
CA GLY A 182 -11.51 7.27 4.91
C GLY A 182 -13.00 7.57 5.08
N ILE A 183 -13.48 8.67 4.52
CA ILE A 183 -14.87 9.09 4.59
C ILE A 183 -15.49 8.85 3.22
N LEU A 184 -16.46 7.96 3.15
CA LEU A 184 -17.29 7.76 1.98
C LEU A 184 -18.50 8.66 2.14
N TYR A 185 -18.57 9.72 1.33
CA TYR A 185 -19.63 10.72 1.39
C TYR A 185 -20.71 10.42 0.34
N ASN A 186 -21.96 10.32 0.79
CA ASN A 186 -23.11 9.90 0.00
C ASN A 186 -22.85 8.66 -0.88
N PRO A 187 -22.26 7.57 -0.34
CA PRO A 187 -22.04 6.38 -1.14
C PRO A 187 -23.39 5.76 -1.54
N PRO A 188 -23.51 5.16 -2.74
CA PRO A 188 -24.73 4.50 -3.16
C PRO A 188 -25.17 3.45 -2.13
N ARG A 189 -26.47 3.29 -1.89
CA ARG A 189 -26.99 2.43 -0.80
C ARG A 189 -26.58 0.96 -0.90
N ILE A 190 -26.19 0.47 -2.08
CA ILE A 190 -25.55 -0.86 -2.24
C ILE A 190 -24.27 -1.00 -1.37
N PHE A 191 -23.56 0.11 -1.12
CA PHE A 191 -22.43 0.18 -0.22
C PHE A 191 -22.84 0.19 1.26
N GLU A 192 -24.11 0.29 1.65
CA GLU A 192 -24.52 0.07 3.05
C GLU A 192 -24.26 -1.39 3.47
N SER A 193 -24.22 -2.31 2.51
CA SER A 193 -23.69 -3.67 2.67
C SER A 193 -22.15 -3.74 2.57
N PHE A 194 -21.43 -2.63 2.80
CA PHE A 194 -19.96 -2.50 2.69
C PHE A 194 -19.20 -3.68 3.30
N SER A 195 -19.70 -4.15 4.45
CA SER A 195 -19.16 -5.28 5.22
C SER A 195 -19.18 -6.62 4.48
N LYS A 196 -20.04 -6.80 3.47
CA LYS A 196 -20.10 -8.02 2.64
C LYS A 196 -19.25 -7.90 1.38
N VAL A 197 -19.22 -6.69 0.80
CA VAL A 197 -18.57 -6.40 -0.49
C VAL A 197 -17.06 -6.12 -0.36
N VAL A 198 -16.67 -5.33 0.63
CA VAL A 198 -15.31 -4.75 0.72
C VAL A 198 -14.43 -5.45 1.76
N LYS A 199 -15.05 -6.18 2.69
CA LYS A 199 -14.37 -6.95 3.75
C LYS A 199 -13.35 -8.00 3.25
N PRO A 200 -13.50 -8.64 2.08
CA PRO A 200 -12.45 -9.51 1.54
C PRO A 200 -11.18 -8.77 1.11
N PHE A 201 -11.27 -7.45 0.87
CA PHE A 201 -10.21 -6.63 0.27
C PHE A 201 -9.57 -5.66 1.26
N VAL A 202 -10.22 -5.40 2.40
CA VAL A 202 -9.82 -4.42 3.40
C VAL A 202 -9.60 -5.11 4.73
N ASP A 203 -8.39 -4.99 5.29
CA ASP A 203 -8.05 -5.57 6.58
C ASP A 203 -8.85 -4.89 7.72
N GLN A 204 -8.94 -5.57 8.86
CA GLN A 204 -9.78 -5.10 9.98
C GLN A 204 -9.34 -3.75 10.55
N LYS A 205 -8.05 -3.39 10.49
CA LYS A 205 -7.57 -2.07 10.96
C LYS A 205 -8.03 -0.99 10.01
N THR A 206 -7.91 -1.22 8.70
CA THR A 206 -8.38 -0.29 7.67
C THR A 206 -9.91 -0.13 7.73
N TYR A 207 -10.67 -1.20 7.93
CA TYR A 207 -12.14 -1.13 8.06
C TYR A 207 -12.58 -0.19 9.20
N LYS A 208 -11.90 -0.22 10.35
CA LYS A 208 -12.20 0.66 11.49
C LYS A 208 -11.95 2.15 11.21
N LYS A 209 -11.10 2.45 10.21
CA LYS A 209 -10.78 3.82 9.77
C LYS A 209 -11.78 4.35 8.73
N VAL A 210 -12.73 3.53 8.28
CA VAL A 210 -13.73 3.95 7.28
C VAL A 210 -14.99 4.47 7.96
N LYS A 211 -15.52 5.59 7.47
CA LYS A 211 -16.79 6.20 7.90
C LYS A 211 -17.70 6.43 6.70
N PHE A 212 -18.98 6.13 6.89
CA PHE A 212 -20.04 6.43 5.95
C PHE A 212 -20.68 7.73 6.42
N VAL A 213 -20.81 8.69 5.52
CA VAL A 213 -21.45 9.97 5.82
C VAL A 213 -22.51 10.22 4.76
N TYR A 214 -23.72 10.50 5.22
CA TYR A 214 -24.84 10.87 4.37
C TYR A 214 -25.25 12.34 4.62
N SER A 215 -25.58 13.07 3.57
CA SER A 215 -25.99 14.48 3.64
C SER A 215 -27.36 14.69 4.30
N ASP A 216 -28.21 13.67 4.26
CA ASP A 216 -29.55 13.68 4.86
C ASP A 216 -29.58 13.14 6.29
N ASP A 217 -28.44 12.73 6.85
CA ASP A 217 -28.31 12.22 8.22
C ASP A 217 -27.53 13.19 9.12
N ALA A 218 -28.19 13.71 10.15
CA ALA A 218 -27.62 14.74 11.02
C ALA A 218 -26.39 14.24 11.83
N GLU A 219 -26.40 12.98 12.27
CA GLU A 219 -25.27 12.40 13.01
C GLU A 219 -24.05 12.20 12.10
N SER A 220 -24.27 11.80 10.84
CA SER A 220 -23.23 11.75 9.81
C SER A 220 -22.64 13.13 9.53
N GLN A 221 -23.47 14.17 9.42
CA GLN A 221 -22.99 15.54 9.21
C GLN A 221 -22.15 16.05 10.38
N LYS A 222 -22.47 15.62 11.61
CA LYS A 222 -21.68 15.94 12.79
C LYS A 222 -20.24 15.43 12.69
N ILE A 223 -20.02 14.25 12.09
CA ILE A 223 -18.67 13.73 11.81
C ILE A 223 -17.88 14.73 10.96
N MET A 224 -18.51 15.31 9.93
CA MET A 224 -17.85 16.30 9.07
C MET A 224 -17.52 17.58 9.83
N THR A 225 -18.46 18.12 10.60
CA THR A 225 -18.23 19.34 11.38
C THR A 225 -17.21 19.16 12.50
N ASP A 226 -17.10 17.95 13.08
CA ASP A 226 -16.11 17.65 14.11
C ASP A 226 -14.70 17.51 13.53
N LEU A 227 -14.59 17.06 12.28
CA LEU A 227 -13.30 16.82 11.62
C LEU A 227 -12.79 18.02 10.81
N PHE A 228 -13.68 18.84 10.24
CA PHE A 228 -13.30 19.89 9.29
C PHE A 228 -13.81 21.27 9.70
N ASP A 229 -13.08 22.31 9.30
CA ASP A 229 -13.59 23.68 9.30
C ASP A 229 -14.59 23.83 8.16
N ILE A 230 -15.87 24.02 8.51
CA ILE A 230 -16.98 24.04 7.54
C ILE A 230 -16.84 25.17 6.53
N ASN A 231 -16.13 26.26 6.86
CA ASN A 231 -15.92 27.36 5.93
C ASN A 231 -14.86 27.06 4.87
N LYS A 232 -13.99 26.07 5.11
CA LYS A 232 -12.97 25.62 4.17
C LYS A 232 -13.37 24.37 3.41
N LEU A 233 -14.15 23.49 4.04
CA LEU A 233 -14.67 22.27 3.46
C LEU A 233 -15.53 22.58 2.23
N GLU A 234 -15.33 21.82 1.16
CA GLU A 234 -16.06 21.98 -0.10
C GLU A 234 -17.55 21.68 0.07
N SER A 235 -18.39 22.41 -0.68
CA SER A 235 -19.85 22.30 -0.62
C SER A 235 -20.37 20.91 -0.99
N VAL A 236 -19.67 20.17 -1.86
CA VAL A 236 -19.98 18.77 -2.18
C VAL A 236 -19.94 17.85 -0.95
N PHE A 237 -19.14 18.21 0.06
CA PHE A 237 -19.01 17.50 1.34
C PHE A 237 -19.79 18.15 2.49
N GLY A 238 -20.74 19.04 2.16
CA GLY A 238 -21.58 19.74 3.15
C GLY A 238 -20.97 21.00 3.73
N GLY A 239 -19.83 21.48 3.21
CA GLY A 239 -19.21 22.74 3.64
C GLY A 239 -19.73 23.99 2.96
N HIS A 240 -19.13 25.14 3.27
CA HIS A 240 -19.50 26.46 2.72
C HIS A 240 -18.56 26.93 1.61
N ASN A 241 -17.43 26.24 1.37
CA ASN A 241 -16.51 26.60 0.30
C ASN A 241 -17.09 26.19 -1.06
N GLN A 242 -17.37 27.16 -1.92
CA GLN A 242 -17.95 26.95 -3.25
C GLN A 242 -16.90 26.73 -4.35
N ASP A 243 -15.62 26.98 -4.06
CA ASP A 243 -14.56 26.97 -5.08
C ASP A 243 -14.21 25.55 -5.56
N GLY A 244 -14.45 24.53 -4.72
CA GLY A 244 -14.32 23.13 -5.09
C GLY A 244 -12.97 22.78 -5.75
N PHE A 245 -13.00 21.83 -6.69
CA PHE A 245 -11.86 21.56 -7.56
C PHE A 245 -11.86 22.51 -8.76
N ASP A 246 -10.84 23.37 -8.85
CA ASP A 246 -10.51 24.13 -10.05
C ASP A 246 -9.19 23.62 -10.65
N PHE A 247 -9.22 23.23 -11.93
CA PHE A 247 -8.06 22.62 -12.58
C PHE A 247 -6.87 23.59 -12.69
N SER A 248 -7.13 24.87 -12.95
CA SER A 248 -6.05 25.86 -13.12
C SER A 248 -5.33 26.12 -11.79
N SER A 249 -6.09 26.36 -10.73
CA SER A 249 -5.59 26.57 -9.38
C SER A 249 -4.86 25.32 -8.85
N TYR A 250 -5.40 24.14 -9.13
CA TYR A 250 -4.75 22.88 -8.77
C TYR A 250 -3.44 22.67 -9.55
N ALA A 251 -3.40 22.99 -10.85
CA ALA A 251 -2.19 22.90 -11.65
C ALA A 251 -1.07 23.82 -11.13
N GLU A 252 -1.42 25.04 -10.71
CA GLU A 252 -0.47 25.97 -10.08
C GLU A 252 0.08 25.41 -8.77
N GLN A 253 -0.79 24.88 -7.91
CA GLN A 253 -0.41 24.25 -6.65
C GLN A 253 0.55 23.07 -6.87
N MET A 254 0.26 22.20 -7.84
CA MET A 254 1.08 21.02 -8.16
C MET A 254 2.45 21.39 -8.74
N LYS A 255 2.52 22.44 -9.59
CA LYS A 255 3.79 22.97 -10.07
C LYS A 255 4.63 23.60 -8.95
N GLU A 256 4.00 24.20 -7.95
CA GLU A 256 4.71 24.70 -6.76
C GLU A 256 5.27 23.54 -5.93
N ASP A 257 4.50 22.47 -5.74
CA ASP A 257 4.98 21.29 -5.02
C ASP A 257 6.10 20.55 -5.78
N ASP A 258 6.07 20.53 -7.11
CA ASP A 258 7.18 20.00 -7.92
C ASP A 258 8.49 20.76 -7.70
N LYS A 259 8.41 22.09 -7.51
CA LYS A 259 9.56 22.92 -7.13
C LYS A 259 10.05 22.57 -5.74
N LYS A 260 9.15 22.51 -4.75
CA LYS A 260 9.48 22.10 -3.37
C LYS A 260 10.13 20.73 -3.31
N MET A 261 9.61 19.76 -4.06
CA MET A 261 10.20 18.43 -4.18
C MET A 261 11.59 18.52 -4.79
N SER A 262 11.77 19.27 -5.88
CA SER A 262 13.07 19.44 -6.51
C SER A 262 14.10 20.08 -5.56
N ASP A 263 13.71 21.09 -4.79
CA ASP A 263 14.54 21.72 -3.77
C ASP A 263 14.91 20.74 -2.66
N PHE A 264 13.95 19.94 -2.19
CA PHE A 264 14.18 18.87 -1.22
C PHE A 264 15.19 17.84 -1.74
N LEU A 265 15.11 17.44 -3.02
CA LEU A 265 16.07 16.53 -3.65
C LEU A 265 17.47 17.16 -3.74
N ASN A 266 17.54 18.44 -4.10
CA ASN A 266 18.80 19.18 -4.26
C ASN A 266 19.50 19.46 -2.92
N SER A 267 18.74 19.68 -1.84
CA SER A 267 19.27 19.87 -0.49
C SER A 267 19.73 18.57 0.19
N GLY A 268 19.77 17.44 -0.54
CA GLY A 268 20.19 16.14 -0.03
C GLY A 268 19.06 15.27 0.53
N GLY A 269 17.80 15.64 0.31
CA GLY A 269 16.61 14.94 0.81
C GLY A 269 16.27 13.62 0.13
N SER A 270 16.84 13.28 -1.03
CA SER A 270 16.75 11.91 -1.57
C SER A 270 18.07 11.47 -2.20
N VAL A 271 18.61 10.40 -1.63
CA VAL A 271 19.81 9.71 -2.12
C VAL A 271 19.48 8.75 -3.28
N LEU A 272 18.20 8.39 -3.49
CA LEU A 272 17.81 7.37 -4.47
C LEU A 272 18.17 7.72 -5.91
N SER A 273 18.06 8.98 -6.31
CA SER A 273 18.36 9.41 -7.68
C SER A 273 19.86 9.39 -8.01
N LYS A 274 20.73 9.28 -6.99
CA LYS A 274 22.19 9.29 -7.14
C LYS A 274 22.84 7.90 -7.14
N GLU A 275 22.08 6.81 -6.90
CA GLU A 275 22.64 5.46 -6.71
C GLU A 275 22.05 4.37 -7.62
N PRO A 276 22.36 4.36 -8.93
CA PRO A 276 21.98 3.28 -9.84
C PRO A 276 22.53 1.89 -9.44
N SER A 277 23.63 1.88 -8.67
CA SER A 277 24.33 0.67 -8.20
C SER A 277 23.51 -0.20 -7.23
N LEU A 278 22.48 0.39 -6.61
CA LEU A 278 21.63 -0.28 -5.62
C LEU A 278 20.60 -1.21 -6.24
N LEU A 279 20.08 -0.86 -7.42
CA LEU A 279 19.07 -1.66 -8.11
C LEU A 279 19.62 -3.08 -8.42
N SER A 280 20.84 -3.14 -8.93
CA SER A 280 21.53 -4.40 -9.26
C SER A 280 21.89 -5.23 -8.02
N SER A 281 22.14 -4.59 -6.88
CA SER A 281 22.41 -5.26 -5.61
C SER A 281 21.13 -5.84 -4.97
N LEU A 282 19.98 -5.20 -5.21
CA LEU A 282 18.68 -5.60 -4.69
C LEU A 282 17.97 -6.67 -5.54
N GLN A 283 18.32 -6.79 -6.81
CA GLN A 283 17.76 -7.78 -7.75
C GLN A 283 18.46 -9.14 -7.68
N LYS A 284 19.56 -9.29 -6.92
CA LYS A 284 20.18 -10.61 -6.70
C LYS A 284 19.26 -11.48 -5.83
N PRO A 285 18.97 -12.74 -6.23
CA PRO A 285 18.26 -13.66 -5.36
C PRO A 285 19.05 -13.90 -4.07
N GLU A 286 18.35 -13.89 -2.93
CA GLU A 286 18.93 -14.28 -1.63
C GLU A 286 19.56 -15.67 -1.78
N PRO A 287 20.82 -15.89 -1.35
CA PRO A 287 21.36 -17.23 -1.34
C PRO A 287 20.55 -18.07 -0.35
N SER A 288 20.05 -19.21 -0.82
CA SER A 288 19.47 -20.24 0.04
C SER A 288 20.50 -20.64 1.08
N THR A 289 20.26 -20.31 2.35
CA THR A 289 21.04 -20.85 3.45
C THR A 289 20.74 -22.33 3.60
N SER A 290 21.53 -23.16 2.91
CA SER A 290 21.74 -24.56 3.26
C SER A 290 23.24 -24.80 3.34
N GLU A 291 23.64 -25.29 4.51
CA GLU A 291 24.89 -25.98 4.84
C GLU A 291 26.11 -25.11 5.17
N ALA A 292 26.26 -24.94 6.47
CA ALA A 292 27.53 -24.73 7.12
C ALA A 292 28.31 -26.07 7.17
N LEU A 293 29.64 -25.93 7.10
CA LEU A 293 30.69 -26.85 7.56
C LEU A 293 30.97 -28.10 6.71
N SER A 294 32.07 -28.06 5.96
CA SER A 294 33.15 -29.04 6.18
C SER A 294 34.50 -28.51 5.71
N HIS A 295 35.51 -28.94 6.47
CA HIS A 295 36.89 -28.48 6.49
C HIS A 295 37.63 -28.68 5.16
N GLY A 296 38.50 -27.71 4.86
CA GLY A 296 39.58 -27.92 3.92
C GLY A 296 40.60 -28.90 4.46
N SER A 297 40.97 -29.87 3.63
CA SER A 297 42.30 -30.45 3.57
C SER A 297 42.61 -30.73 2.11
N SER A 298 43.58 -30.00 1.59
CA SER A 298 44.29 -30.32 0.37
C SER A 298 45.15 -31.55 0.59
N ASP A 299 45.04 -32.54 -0.29
CA ASP A 299 46.18 -33.39 -0.62
C ASP A 299 46.09 -33.93 -2.05
N SER A 300 47.29 -34.09 -2.60
CA SER A 300 47.66 -34.21 -4.00
C SER A 300 47.61 -35.62 -4.59
N SER A 301 47.84 -35.69 -5.91
CA SER A 301 48.24 -36.84 -6.74
C SER A 301 47.12 -37.82 -7.11
N SER A 302 47.15 -38.60 -8.20
CA SER A 302 47.74 -38.60 -9.54
C SER A 302 47.21 -39.89 -10.22
N SER A 303 47.39 -40.02 -11.53
CA SER A 303 47.38 -41.28 -12.31
C SER A 303 46.03 -41.96 -12.64
N SER A 304 45.56 -41.65 -13.86
CA SER A 304 45.49 -42.56 -15.02
C SER A 304 44.94 -44.00 -14.87
N ASP A 305 43.99 -44.27 -15.76
CA ASP A 305 43.89 -45.41 -16.66
C ASP A 305 43.07 -46.67 -16.31
N VAL A 306 41.98 -46.78 -17.11
CA VAL A 306 41.67 -47.88 -18.05
C VAL A 306 40.99 -49.16 -17.52
N GLU A 307 40.00 -49.57 -18.35
CA GLU A 307 39.45 -50.91 -18.58
C GLU A 307 38.12 -51.35 -17.93
N SER A 308 37.09 -51.30 -18.77
CA SER A 308 35.95 -52.24 -18.86
C SER A 308 36.47 -53.64 -19.27
N PRO A 309 35.77 -54.79 -19.03
CA PRO A 309 34.52 -55.08 -19.74
C PRO A 309 33.49 -56.00 -19.03
N ARG A 310 32.21 -55.88 -19.47
CA ARG A 310 31.15 -56.92 -19.64
C ARG A 310 30.83 -57.84 -18.44
N SER A 311 29.62 -58.31 -18.17
CA SER A 311 28.26 -58.27 -18.69
C SER A 311 27.44 -59.14 -17.72
N LEU A 312 26.16 -58.84 -17.48
CA LEU A 312 25.03 -59.80 -17.52
C LEU A 312 23.82 -59.28 -16.75
N HIS A 313 22.67 -59.52 -17.37
CA HIS A 313 21.31 -59.23 -16.94
C HIS A 313 20.97 -59.81 -15.56
N VAL A 314 20.29 -59.00 -14.72
CA VAL A 314 19.15 -59.46 -13.91
C VAL A 314 18.12 -58.33 -13.86
N LYS A 315 16.92 -58.60 -14.37
CA LYS A 315 15.70 -57.82 -14.14
C LYS A 315 15.23 -58.05 -12.70
N ASN A 316 14.85 -56.99 -11.98
CA ASN A 316 13.66 -57.04 -11.15
C ASN A 316 13.18 -55.63 -10.76
N SER A 317 11.97 -55.33 -11.24
CA SER A 317 10.87 -54.64 -10.57
C SER A 317 11.18 -53.77 -9.34
N ASN A 318 11.04 -52.45 -9.50
CA ASN A 318 10.77 -51.55 -8.38
C ASN A 318 9.41 -50.89 -8.56
N GLN A 319 8.58 -51.11 -7.54
CA GLN A 319 7.24 -50.57 -7.37
C GLN A 319 7.32 -49.07 -7.06
N ASN A 320 6.46 -48.31 -7.72
CA ASN A 320 6.16 -46.92 -7.38
C ASN A 320 5.58 -46.83 -5.96
N LEU A 321 6.27 -46.09 -5.08
CA LEU A 321 5.67 -45.51 -3.88
C LEU A 321 5.55 -44.00 -4.12
N ASN A 322 4.36 -43.58 -4.54
CA ASN A 322 3.95 -42.19 -4.55
C ASN A 322 3.75 -41.72 -3.10
N ALA A 323 4.52 -40.72 -2.69
CA ALA A 323 4.18 -39.87 -1.54
C ALA A 323 3.16 -38.80 -1.99
N PRO A 324 2.17 -38.44 -1.15
CA PRO A 324 1.12 -37.50 -1.55
C PRO A 324 1.64 -36.06 -1.60
N GLN A 325 1.52 -35.43 -2.78
CA GLN A 325 1.62 -33.98 -2.93
C GLN A 325 0.40 -33.33 -2.25
N VAL A 326 0.64 -32.51 -1.23
CA VAL A 326 -0.34 -31.60 -0.67
C VAL A 326 -0.47 -30.41 -1.62
N ASN A 327 -1.51 -30.42 -2.46
CA ASN A 327 -1.92 -29.25 -3.25
C ASN A 327 -2.46 -28.16 -2.33
N CYS A 328 -1.68 -27.10 -2.14
CA CYS A 328 -2.17 -25.81 -1.64
C CYS A 328 -2.63 -24.97 -2.82
N SER A 329 -3.86 -25.21 -3.28
CA SER A 329 -4.50 -24.42 -4.33
C SER A 329 -5.97 -24.20 -4.00
N ASP A 330 -6.26 -23.52 -2.89
CA ASP A 330 -7.66 -23.22 -2.52
C ASP A 330 -7.90 -21.79 -2.02
N SER A 331 -6.87 -20.93 -1.99
CA SER A 331 -7.06 -19.51 -1.63
C SER A 331 -7.30 -18.58 -2.83
N GLY A 332 -7.05 -19.07 -4.05
CA GLY A 332 -7.24 -18.34 -5.30
C GLY A 332 -8.66 -18.46 -5.88
N ALA A 333 -9.26 -19.64 -5.79
CA ALA A 333 -10.59 -19.93 -6.34
C ALA A 333 -11.71 -19.23 -5.54
N ALA A 334 -11.65 -19.32 -4.20
CA ALA A 334 -12.63 -18.68 -3.32
C ALA A 334 -12.68 -17.14 -3.46
N LYS A 335 -11.55 -16.50 -3.83
CA LYS A 335 -11.50 -15.06 -4.12
C LYS A 335 -12.12 -14.70 -5.47
N SER A 336 -12.06 -15.60 -6.45
CA SER A 336 -12.65 -15.42 -7.78
C SER A 336 -14.18 -15.60 -7.76
N GLU A 337 -14.70 -16.56 -6.99
CA GLU A 337 -16.15 -16.79 -6.87
C GLU A 337 -16.85 -15.67 -6.10
N ALA A 338 -16.29 -15.22 -4.98
CA ALA A 338 -16.86 -14.10 -4.21
C ALA A 338 -16.91 -12.79 -5.02
N GLN A 339 -15.98 -12.61 -5.97
CA GLN A 339 -15.98 -11.50 -6.92
C GLN A 339 -17.07 -11.62 -7.99
N HIS A 340 -17.35 -12.85 -8.45
CA HIS A 340 -18.43 -13.10 -9.39
C HIS A 340 -19.81 -12.90 -8.73
N GLU A 341 -20.00 -13.35 -7.49
CA GLU A 341 -21.25 -13.13 -6.75
C GLU A 341 -21.52 -11.65 -6.47
N LEU A 342 -20.47 -10.88 -6.15
CA LEU A 342 -20.58 -9.44 -5.99
C LEU A 342 -21.09 -8.77 -7.27
N MET A 343 -20.58 -9.19 -8.42
CA MET A 343 -20.99 -8.66 -9.72
C MET A 343 -22.42 -9.06 -10.10
N ILE A 344 -22.90 -10.23 -9.65
CA ILE A 344 -24.30 -10.65 -9.82
C ILE A 344 -25.22 -9.78 -8.94
N GLN A 345 -24.90 -9.62 -7.66
CA GLN A 345 -25.70 -8.81 -6.73
C GLN A 345 -25.79 -7.34 -7.16
N MET A 346 -24.72 -6.80 -7.75
CA MET A 346 -24.72 -5.43 -8.29
C MET A 346 -25.45 -5.29 -9.63
N ARG A 347 -25.65 -6.37 -10.40
CA ARG A 347 -26.44 -6.38 -11.65
C ARG A 347 -27.94 -6.54 -11.41
N GLU A 348 -28.33 -7.21 -10.32
CA GLU A 348 -29.75 -7.45 -9.98
C GLU A 348 -30.38 -6.29 -9.19
N SER A 349 -29.57 -5.35 -8.69
CA SER A 349 -30.01 -4.20 -7.88
C SER A 349 -29.95 -2.85 -8.62
N ALA A 350 -29.61 -2.86 -9.91
CA ALA A 350 -29.63 -1.72 -10.83
C ALA A 350 -30.70 -1.97 -11.89
#